data_AF-A0A7C6JQB3-F1
#
_entry.id   AF-A0A7C6JQB3-F1
#
_cell.length_a   1.000
_cell.length_b   1.000
_cell.length_c   1.000
_cell.angle_alpha   90.00
_cell.angle_beta   90.00
_cell.angle_gamma   90.00
#
_symmetry.space_group_name_H-M   'P 1'
#
loop_
_entity.id
_entity.type
_entity.pdbx_description
1 polymer ?
#
loop_
_entity_poly.entity_id
_entity_poly.type
_entity_poly.pdbx_seq_one_letter_code
_entity_poly.pdbx_strand_id
1 'polypeptide(L)'
;MSENTQIESNPLQTILEEFPRQKPSPAHDMDQEEVLRVLELAEIASVPLVVAGGWAVDALLGWQTRPHGDLDLAINRAHLVRFLGILSRIGYGFVNEAHANDKSYILDNGVGHQIEIHVYTRDDKGRIISGSRYPSNSLSGQGKIGHLKVSCVAPEWLIDSYTEKEINEKTLQDLKYISNLFRLELPIEFKEYDDSLYSQHAQKYRVLPSDFELIEPKTGHDYSELVLCLADVEQQIAEDVRQNEAARFEKVFMETAPNPLIAANFDLRTGLLLKRNDELVGAIELGPVRSALTGAGEEGKIWQIKQIRMGQFAGYARIFQYIIKEASKWACGHGANQLRVAPLDDISTNRPAHLKEYDFAHIGYATKYEQIGFEPLTGETLQRLVLVKRLDE
;
A
#
# COMPACT_ATOMS: atom_id res chain seq x y z
N MET A 1 -50.72 -0.84 -10.48
CA MET A 1 -50.04 -2.09 -10.11
C MET A 1 -48.59 -1.71 -9.87
N SER A 2 -48.23 -1.52 -8.61
CA SER A 2 -46.86 -1.23 -8.18
C SER A 2 -46.07 -2.53 -8.25
N GLU A 3 -45.12 -2.61 -9.19
CA GLU A 3 -44.16 -3.71 -9.25
C GLU A 3 -43.29 -3.66 -8.00
N ASN A 4 -43.48 -4.68 -7.17
CA ASN A 4 -42.71 -4.93 -5.97
C ASN A 4 -41.35 -5.47 -6.43
N THR A 5 -40.35 -4.60 -6.55
CA THR A 5 -38.96 -5.02 -6.77
C THR A 5 -38.49 -5.73 -5.50
N GLN A 6 -38.59 -7.06 -5.48
CA GLN A 6 -37.94 -7.87 -4.44
C GLN A 6 -36.44 -7.64 -4.58
N ILE A 7 -35.88 -6.86 -3.66
CA ILE A 7 -34.44 -6.83 -3.41
C ILE A 7 -34.10 -8.24 -2.93
N GLU A 8 -33.51 -9.06 -3.79
CA GLU A 8 -32.92 -10.32 -3.36
C GLU A 8 -31.85 -9.98 -2.32
N SER A 9 -32.15 -10.26 -1.05
CA SER A 9 -31.21 -10.09 0.05
C SER A 9 -29.99 -10.96 -0.21
N ASN A 10 -28.81 -10.36 -0.36
CA ASN A 10 -27.56 -11.08 -0.47
C ASN A 10 -27.39 -11.94 0.81
N PRO A 11 -27.36 -13.29 0.73
CA PRO A 11 -27.31 -14.15 1.91
C PRO A 11 -26.10 -13.87 2.82
N LEU A 12 -24.98 -13.42 2.24
CA LEU A 12 -23.81 -12.98 3.00
C LEU A 12 -24.13 -11.73 3.83
N GLN A 13 -24.83 -10.77 3.24
CA GLN A 13 -25.19 -9.51 3.89
C GLN A 13 -26.12 -9.75 5.07
N THR A 14 -27.14 -10.60 4.91
CA THR A 14 -28.03 -10.98 6.02
C THR A 14 -27.25 -11.63 7.17
N ILE A 15 -26.32 -12.54 6.87
CA ILE A 15 -25.49 -13.18 7.90
C ILE A 15 -24.57 -12.17 8.61
N LEU A 16 -24.00 -11.20 7.87
CA LEU A 16 -23.17 -10.14 8.45
C LEU A 16 -23.98 -9.18 9.34
N GLU A 17 -25.23 -8.92 8.98
CA GLU A 17 -26.17 -8.10 9.77
C GLU A 17 -26.61 -8.80 11.05
N GLU A 18 -26.89 -10.11 10.99
CA GLU A 18 -27.31 -10.93 12.14
C GLU A 18 -26.16 -11.37 13.06
N PHE A 19 -24.90 -11.20 12.65
CA PHE A 19 -23.74 -11.64 13.42
C PHE A 19 -23.62 -10.88 14.76
N PRO A 20 -23.25 -11.56 15.87
CA PRO A 20 -23.09 -10.91 17.16
C PRO A 20 -22.18 -9.68 17.11
N ARG A 21 -22.60 -8.62 17.80
CA ARG A 21 -21.80 -7.40 18.00
C ARG A 21 -21.29 -7.36 19.43
N GLN A 22 -20.07 -6.88 19.60
CA GLN A 22 -19.42 -6.74 20.90
C GLN A 22 -18.80 -5.36 21.05
N LYS A 23 -18.70 -4.92 22.30
CA LYS A 23 -17.86 -3.76 22.61
C LYS A 23 -16.41 -4.23 22.62
N PRO A 24 -15.45 -3.39 22.19
CA PRO A 24 -14.05 -3.71 22.36
C PRO A 24 -13.75 -3.96 23.84
N SER A 25 -13.17 -5.11 24.15
CA SER A 25 -12.70 -5.42 25.49
C SER A 25 -11.34 -4.76 25.75
N PRO A 26 -10.92 -4.61 27.02
CA PRO A 26 -9.55 -4.25 27.33
C PRO A 26 -8.59 -5.22 26.64
N ALA A 27 -7.53 -4.69 26.01
CA ALA A 27 -6.58 -5.50 25.28
C ALA A 27 -5.99 -6.60 26.19
N HIS A 28 -6.15 -7.85 25.77
CA HIS A 28 -5.51 -9.01 26.37
C HIS A 28 -4.59 -9.66 25.33
N ASP A 29 -3.64 -10.46 25.81
CA ASP A 29 -2.77 -11.18 24.88
C ASP A 29 -3.60 -12.25 24.17
N MET A 30 -3.59 -12.22 22.84
CA MET A 30 -4.01 -13.35 22.01
C MET A 30 -2.98 -14.45 22.21
N ASP A 31 -3.22 -15.36 23.16
CA ASP A 31 -2.26 -16.40 23.54
C ASP A 31 -2.23 -17.59 22.56
N GLN A 32 -1.19 -18.44 22.68
CA GLN A 32 -1.03 -19.59 21.79
C GLN A 32 -2.17 -20.61 21.92
N GLU A 33 -2.78 -20.75 23.09
CA GLU A 33 -3.86 -21.72 23.33
C GLU A 33 -5.12 -21.30 22.56
N GLU A 34 -5.50 -20.03 22.63
CA GLU A 34 -6.63 -19.51 21.87
C GLU A 34 -6.35 -19.51 20.36
N VAL A 35 -5.14 -19.16 19.92
CA VAL A 35 -4.77 -19.24 18.50
C VAL A 35 -4.89 -20.67 17.98
N LEU A 36 -4.38 -21.65 18.72
CA LEU A 36 -4.53 -23.06 18.37
C LEU A 36 -6.01 -23.45 18.31
N ARG A 37 -6.81 -23.08 19.30
CA ARG A 37 -8.25 -23.36 19.32
C ARG A 37 -8.96 -22.82 18.08
N VAL A 38 -8.68 -21.59 17.66
CA VAL A 38 -9.28 -20.97 16.46
C VAL A 38 -8.86 -21.71 15.20
N LEU A 39 -7.56 -21.96 15.03
CA LEU A 39 -7.00 -22.58 13.82
C LEU A 39 -7.38 -24.06 13.69
N GLU A 40 -7.42 -24.82 14.78
CA GLU A 40 -7.85 -26.22 14.80
C GLU A 40 -9.33 -26.36 14.44
N LEU A 41 -10.19 -25.49 14.98
CA LEU A 41 -11.62 -25.50 14.62
C LEU A 41 -11.84 -25.18 13.14
N ALA A 42 -11.03 -24.27 12.58
CA ALA A 42 -11.04 -24.00 11.15
C ALA A 42 -10.54 -25.20 10.32
N GLU A 43 -9.47 -25.87 10.75
CA GLU A 43 -8.95 -27.08 10.11
C GLU A 43 -9.98 -28.22 10.11
N ILE A 44 -10.61 -28.50 11.25
CA ILE A 44 -11.71 -29.48 11.39
C ILE A 44 -12.86 -29.15 10.43
N ALA A 45 -13.19 -27.87 10.27
CA ALA A 45 -14.25 -27.41 9.37
C ALA A 45 -13.82 -27.29 7.89
N SER A 46 -12.57 -27.67 7.57
CA SER A 46 -11.96 -27.53 6.24
C SER A 46 -12.08 -26.09 5.72
N VAL A 47 -11.77 -25.12 6.58
CA VAL A 47 -11.68 -23.69 6.27
C VAL A 47 -10.20 -23.34 6.11
N PRO A 48 -9.70 -23.13 4.87
CA PRO A 48 -8.32 -22.72 4.66
C PRO A 48 -8.10 -21.29 5.17
N LEU A 49 -7.23 -21.16 6.16
CA LEU A 49 -6.79 -19.88 6.71
C LEU A 49 -5.31 -19.66 6.41
N VAL A 50 -4.92 -18.40 6.25
CA VAL A 50 -3.52 -18.00 6.13
C VAL A 50 -3.21 -17.01 7.23
N VAL A 51 -2.30 -17.36 8.13
CA VAL A 51 -1.89 -16.51 9.26
C VAL A 51 -1.06 -15.33 8.74
N ALA A 52 -1.33 -14.13 9.24
CA ALA A 52 -0.61 -12.90 8.92
C ALA A 52 -0.03 -12.24 10.19
N GLY A 53 0.55 -11.05 10.02
CA GLY A 53 1.04 -10.21 11.11
C GLY A 53 2.01 -10.89 12.07
N GLY A 54 1.88 -10.61 13.36
CA GLY A 54 2.82 -11.08 14.38
C GLY A 54 2.85 -12.60 14.52
N TRP A 55 1.69 -13.24 14.48
CA TRP A 55 1.59 -14.70 14.54
C TRP A 55 2.18 -15.39 13.31
N ALA A 56 2.22 -14.74 12.14
CA ALA A 56 2.92 -15.28 10.98
C ALA A 56 4.45 -15.30 11.18
N VAL A 57 5.00 -14.29 11.88
CA VAL A 57 6.42 -14.27 12.27
C VAL A 57 6.75 -15.50 13.10
N ASP A 58 5.98 -15.72 14.16
CA ASP A 58 6.18 -16.83 15.08
C ASP A 58 5.91 -18.18 14.43
N ALA A 59 4.95 -18.25 13.51
CA ALA A 59 4.70 -19.43 12.70
C ALA A 59 5.92 -19.80 11.84
N LEU A 60 6.54 -18.81 11.17
CA LEU A 60 7.73 -19.04 10.34
C LEU A 60 8.94 -19.48 11.18
N LEU A 61 9.06 -18.97 12.42
CA LEU A 61 10.13 -19.33 13.35
C LEU A 61 9.88 -20.66 14.06
N GLY A 62 8.63 -21.08 14.20
CA GLY A 62 8.20 -22.30 14.89
C GLY A 62 8.11 -22.19 16.41
N TRP A 63 8.19 -20.99 16.97
CA TRP A 63 8.05 -20.72 18.41
C TRP A 63 7.56 -19.29 18.66
N GLN A 64 6.89 -19.06 19.80
CA GLN A 64 6.33 -17.75 20.14
C GLN A 64 7.42 -16.80 20.67
N THR A 65 7.68 -15.70 19.96
CA THR A 65 8.80 -14.79 20.27
C THR A 65 8.44 -13.70 21.28
N ARG A 66 7.15 -13.34 21.36
CA ARG A 66 6.61 -12.30 22.25
C ARG A 66 5.08 -12.48 22.42
N PRO A 67 4.45 -11.78 23.37
CA PRO A 67 3.00 -11.66 23.39
C PRO A 67 2.47 -10.94 22.13
N HIS A 68 1.30 -11.34 21.65
CA HIS A 68 0.56 -10.72 20.55
C HIS A 68 -0.80 -10.26 21.08
N GLY A 69 -1.31 -9.11 20.62
CA GLY A 69 -2.62 -8.61 21.06
C GLY A 69 -3.78 -9.10 20.19
N ASP A 70 -3.48 -9.69 19.04
CA ASP A 70 -4.41 -10.03 17.98
C ASP A 70 -3.94 -11.26 17.21
N LEU A 71 -4.85 -11.83 16.41
CA LEU A 71 -4.56 -12.83 15.37
C LEU A 71 -5.05 -12.30 14.01
N ASP A 72 -4.11 -12.01 13.12
CA ASP A 72 -4.40 -11.60 11.74
C ASP A 72 -4.58 -12.83 10.82
N LEU A 73 -5.68 -12.89 10.08
CA LEU A 73 -6.01 -14.00 9.18
C LEU A 73 -6.41 -13.51 7.80
N ALA A 74 -5.84 -14.09 6.75
CA ALA A 74 -6.36 -13.97 5.40
C ALA A 74 -7.26 -15.17 5.06
N ILE A 75 -8.45 -14.91 4.51
CA ILE A 75 -9.42 -15.94 4.15
C ILE A 75 -10.05 -15.67 2.78
N ASN A 76 -10.29 -16.73 2.01
CA ASN A 76 -11.08 -16.61 0.78
C ASN A 76 -12.56 -16.37 1.14
N ARG A 77 -13.20 -15.39 0.50
CA ARG A 77 -14.61 -15.02 0.70
C ARG A 77 -15.57 -16.22 0.69
N ALA A 78 -15.27 -17.24 -0.12
CA ALA A 78 -16.06 -18.47 -0.20
C ALA A 78 -16.17 -19.22 1.15
N HIS A 79 -15.22 -19.04 2.06
CA HIS A 79 -15.19 -19.69 3.38
C HIS A 79 -15.59 -18.77 4.54
N LEU A 80 -15.78 -17.47 4.28
CA LEU A 80 -16.03 -16.46 5.31
C LEU A 80 -17.23 -16.81 6.19
N VAL A 81 -18.37 -17.13 5.58
CA VAL A 81 -19.62 -17.46 6.31
C VAL A 81 -19.43 -18.64 7.26
N ARG A 82 -18.73 -19.68 6.80
CA ARG A 82 -18.46 -20.87 7.62
C ARG A 82 -17.57 -20.50 8.80
N PHE A 83 -16.52 -19.71 8.56
CA PHE A 83 -15.59 -19.30 9.59
C PHE A 83 -16.25 -18.39 10.63
N LEU A 84 -17.05 -17.41 10.20
CA LEU A 84 -17.86 -16.59 11.10
C LEU A 84 -18.76 -17.45 11.98
N GLY A 85 -19.44 -18.47 11.41
CA GLY A 85 -20.26 -19.40 12.19
C GLY A 85 -19.50 -20.24 13.22
N ILE A 86 -18.18 -20.44 13.04
CA ILE A 86 -17.31 -21.06 14.05
C ILE A 86 -17.02 -20.03 15.15
N LEU A 87 -16.56 -18.84 14.75
CA LEU A 87 -16.20 -17.75 15.65
C LEU A 87 -17.36 -17.34 16.57
N SER A 88 -18.59 -17.26 16.05
CA SER A 88 -19.76 -16.94 16.88
C SER A 88 -20.03 -17.98 17.96
N ARG A 89 -19.78 -19.27 17.68
CA ARG A 89 -20.00 -20.37 18.65
C ARG A 89 -18.98 -20.39 19.77
N ILE A 90 -17.78 -19.87 19.52
CA ILE A 90 -16.73 -19.74 20.54
C ILE A 90 -16.70 -18.34 21.18
N GLY A 91 -17.71 -17.52 20.90
CA GLY A 91 -17.97 -16.28 21.62
C GLY A 91 -17.44 -15.01 20.96
N TYR A 92 -16.96 -15.05 19.72
CA TYR A 92 -16.52 -13.84 19.00
C TYR A 92 -17.69 -13.07 18.39
N GLY A 93 -17.61 -11.74 18.43
CA GLY A 93 -18.52 -10.81 17.78
C GLY A 93 -17.77 -9.63 17.17
N PHE A 94 -18.39 -8.91 16.24
CA PHE A 94 -17.76 -7.74 15.60
C PHE A 94 -17.64 -6.56 16.58
N VAL A 95 -16.47 -5.91 16.59
CA VAL A 95 -16.13 -4.78 17.49
C VAL A 95 -16.66 -3.43 16.99
N ASN A 96 -16.74 -3.25 15.68
CA ASN A 96 -17.24 -2.03 15.03
C ASN A 96 -18.50 -2.33 14.20
N GLU A 97 -19.22 -1.28 13.78
CA GLU A 97 -20.15 -1.42 12.66
C GLU A 97 -19.34 -1.98 11.49
N ALA A 98 -19.78 -3.09 10.92
CA ALA A 98 -19.15 -3.67 9.74
C ALA A 98 -19.46 -2.73 8.57
N HIS A 99 -18.79 -1.58 8.49
CA HIS A 99 -18.94 -0.64 7.40
C HIS A 99 -18.27 -1.24 6.16
N ALA A 100 -19.03 -2.08 5.45
CA ALA A 100 -19.15 -2.11 4.00
C ALA A 100 -17.92 -1.79 3.14
N ASN A 101 -16.72 -2.27 3.49
CA ASN A 101 -15.63 -2.36 2.52
C ASN A 101 -15.35 -3.79 2.06
N ASP A 102 -16.07 -4.83 2.56
CA ASP A 102 -15.94 -6.24 2.14
C ASP A 102 -14.50 -6.81 2.23
N LYS A 103 -13.59 -6.09 2.91
CA LYS A 103 -12.14 -6.30 2.88
C LYS A 103 -11.60 -6.78 4.22
N SER A 104 -12.02 -6.19 5.35
CA SER A 104 -11.59 -6.67 6.66
C SER A 104 -12.66 -6.58 7.75
N TYR A 105 -12.52 -7.44 8.76
CA TYR A 105 -13.42 -7.51 9.91
C TYR A 105 -12.60 -7.67 11.19
N ILE A 106 -12.94 -6.91 12.23
CA ILE A 106 -12.34 -7.03 13.57
C ILE A 106 -13.35 -7.67 14.52
N LEU A 107 -12.94 -8.75 15.18
CA LEU A 107 -13.75 -9.52 16.11
C LEU A 107 -13.08 -9.62 17.48
N ASP A 108 -13.88 -9.63 18.54
CA ASP A 108 -13.45 -9.81 19.94
C ASP A 108 -14.35 -10.86 20.60
N ASN A 109 -13.82 -11.62 21.56
CA ASN A 109 -14.54 -12.65 22.29
C ASN A 109 -15.09 -12.22 23.66
N GLY A 110 -14.93 -10.95 24.03
CA GLY A 110 -15.41 -10.37 25.27
C GLY A 110 -14.42 -10.48 26.43
N VAL A 111 -13.31 -11.22 26.26
CA VAL A 111 -12.22 -11.31 27.25
C VAL A 111 -10.90 -10.71 26.77
N GLY A 112 -10.91 -10.03 25.61
CA GLY A 112 -9.78 -9.25 25.10
C GLY A 112 -8.94 -9.97 24.04
N HIS A 113 -9.34 -11.17 23.58
CA HIS A 113 -8.74 -11.80 22.40
C HIS A 113 -9.35 -11.20 21.14
N GLN A 114 -8.49 -10.69 20.24
CA GLN A 114 -8.91 -10.05 19.01
C GLN A 114 -8.48 -10.85 17.77
N ILE A 115 -9.36 -10.92 16.77
CA ILE A 115 -9.06 -11.46 15.44
C ILE A 115 -9.33 -10.40 14.40
N GLU A 116 -8.35 -10.11 13.54
CA GLU A 116 -8.56 -9.35 12.31
C GLU A 116 -8.61 -10.32 11.11
N ILE A 117 -9.71 -10.29 10.38
CA ILE A 117 -9.93 -11.12 9.20
C ILE A 117 -9.82 -10.24 7.96
N HIS A 118 -8.86 -10.52 7.09
CA HIS A 118 -8.74 -9.96 5.75
C HIS A 118 -9.35 -10.91 4.71
N VAL A 119 -10.38 -10.46 4.01
CA VAL A 119 -11.13 -11.28 3.06
C VAL A 119 -10.67 -11.01 1.65
N TYR A 120 -10.32 -12.04 0.89
CA TYR A 120 -9.98 -11.94 -0.52
C TYR A 120 -10.85 -12.87 -1.38
N THR A 121 -10.99 -12.58 -2.66
CA THR A 121 -11.63 -13.51 -3.62
C THR A 121 -10.59 -13.98 -4.63
N ARG A 122 -10.54 -15.29 -4.89
CA ARG A 122 -9.75 -15.85 -5.99
C ARG A 122 -10.64 -16.20 -7.18
N ASP A 123 -10.10 -16.02 -8.38
CA ASP A 123 -10.68 -16.61 -9.58
C ASP A 123 -10.35 -18.11 -9.69
N ASP A 124 -10.89 -18.75 -10.73
CA ASP A 124 -10.68 -20.15 -11.09
C ASP A 124 -9.22 -20.48 -11.44
N LYS A 125 -8.40 -19.47 -11.73
CA LYS A 125 -6.95 -19.59 -11.98
C LYS A 125 -6.11 -19.35 -10.73
N GLY A 126 -6.74 -19.15 -9.58
CA GLY A 126 -6.07 -18.93 -8.29
C GLY A 126 -5.58 -17.50 -8.07
N ARG A 127 -5.89 -16.55 -8.95
CA ARG A 127 -5.47 -15.15 -8.84
C ARG A 127 -6.41 -14.40 -7.90
N ILE A 128 -5.87 -13.54 -7.05
CA ILE A 128 -6.69 -12.68 -6.18
C ILE A 128 -7.25 -11.53 -7.00
N ILE A 129 -8.59 -11.46 -7.08
CA ILE A 129 -9.30 -10.52 -7.96
C ILE A 129 -10.05 -9.41 -7.21
N SER A 130 -10.33 -9.59 -5.91
CA SER A 130 -11.03 -8.59 -5.09
C SER A 130 -10.83 -8.84 -3.59
N GLY A 131 -11.32 -7.90 -2.76
CA GLY A 131 -11.12 -7.91 -1.31
C GLY A 131 -9.78 -7.31 -0.90
N SER A 132 -9.26 -7.72 0.27
CA SER A 132 -7.90 -7.45 0.70
C SER A 132 -6.94 -8.04 -0.32
N ARG A 133 -6.22 -7.16 -1.02
CA ARG A 133 -5.30 -7.59 -2.06
C ARG A 133 -4.01 -8.03 -1.39
N TYR A 134 -3.79 -9.34 -1.48
CA TYR A 134 -2.52 -9.95 -1.19
C TYR A 134 -1.77 -10.10 -2.51
N PRO A 135 -0.49 -9.71 -2.59
CA PRO A 135 0.28 -9.87 -3.81
C PRO A 135 0.37 -11.36 -4.22
N SER A 136 0.55 -11.64 -5.51
CA SER A 136 0.53 -13.03 -5.97
C SER A 136 1.65 -13.84 -5.31
N ASN A 137 1.34 -15.05 -4.85
CA ASN A 137 2.20 -15.90 -4.00
C ASN A 137 2.48 -15.40 -2.57
N SER A 138 1.96 -14.25 -2.14
CA SER A 138 2.18 -13.81 -0.76
C SER A 138 1.53 -14.69 0.30
N LEU A 139 0.55 -15.51 -0.08
CA LEU A 139 -0.14 -16.45 0.80
C LEU A 139 0.41 -17.88 0.72
N SER A 140 1.67 -18.06 0.31
CA SER A 140 2.30 -19.38 0.13
C SER A 140 3.24 -19.80 1.26
N GLY A 141 3.44 -18.96 2.27
CA GLY A 141 4.29 -19.27 3.42
C GLY A 141 3.75 -20.48 4.19
N GLN A 142 4.65 -21.23 4.80
CA GLN A 142 4.32 -22.40 5.62
C GLN A 142 5.10 -22.31 6.93
N GLY A 143 4.41 -22.54 8.04
CA GLY A 143 4.96 -22.41 9.37
C GLY A 143 4.32 -23.36 10.36
N LYS A 144 4.61 -23.15 11.64
CA LYS A 144 4.08 -23.95 12.75
C LYS A 144 3.79 -23.08 13.96
N ILE A 145 2.60 -23.21 14.53
CA ILE A 145 2.25 -22.63 15.83
C ILE A 145 2.00 -23.79 16.79
N GLY A 146 2.76 -23.87 17.88
CA GLY A 146 2.73 -25.01 18.79
C GLY A 146 2.97 -26.34 18.07
N HIS A 147 1.92 -27.16 17.94
CA HIS A 147 1.96 -28.43 17.22
C HIS A 147 1.34 -28.36 15.81
N LEU A 148 0.55 -27.33 15.52
CA LEU A 148 -0.22 -27.20 14.28
C LEU A 148 0.65 -26.64 13.15
N LYS A 149 0.59 -27.28 11.97
CA LYS A 149 1.16 -26.73 10.74
C LYS A 149 0.17 -25.73 10.16
N VAL A 150 0.66 -24.54 9.81
CA VAL A 150 -0.20 -23.45 9.34
C VAL A 150 0.32 -22.89 8.01
N SER A 151 -0.61 -22.49 7.14
CA SER A 151 -0.27 -21.58 6.05
C SER A 151 -0.13 -20.18 6.61
N CYS A 152 0.85 -19.41 6.13
CA CYS A 152 1.10 -18.04 6.57
C CYS A 152 1.54 -17.15 5.40
N VAL A 153 1.60 -15.85 5.64
CA VAL A 153 2.18 -14.90 4.67
C VAL A 153 3.64 -15.26 4.43
N ALA A 154 4.05 -15.31 3.17
CA ALA A 154 5.42 -15.63 2.78
C ALA A 154 6.41 -14.56 3.30
N PRO A 155 7.65 -14.95 3.66
CA PRO A 155 8.59 -14.10 4.39
C PRO A 155 8.85 -12.72 3.75
N GLU A 156 9.05 -12.66 2.45
CA GLU A 156 9.33 -11.43 1.70
C GLU A 156 8.16 -10.45 1.79
N TRP A 157 6.94 -10.99 1.77
CA TRP A 157 5.70 -10.23 1.87
C TRP A 157 5.38 -9.79 3.28
N LEU A 158 5.77 -10.60 4.26
CA LEU A 158 5.65 -10.23 5.66
C LEU A 158 6.58 -9.05 5.96
N ILE A 159 7.83 -9.06 5.45
CA ILE A 159 8.72 -7.90 5.53
C ILE A 159 8.11 -6.67 4.84
N ASP A 160 7.58 -6.83 3.63
CA ASP A 160 6.99 -5.71 2.88
C ASP A 160 5.82 -5.07 3.62
N SER A 161 4.93 -5.86 4.23
CA SER A 161 3.79 -5.36 4.99
C SER A 161 4.18 -4.59 6.26
N TYR A 162 5.34 -4.88 6.85
CA TYR A 162 5.85 -4.19 8.04
C TYR A 162 6.38 -2.78 7.76
N THR A 163 6.68 -2.45 6.50
CA THR A 163 7.17 -1.09 6.15
C THR A 163 6.20 0.04 6.51
N GLU A 164 4.92 -0.27 6.66
CA GLU A 164 3.88 0.66 7.11
C GLU A 164 3.72 0.71 8.62
N LYS A 165 4.08 -0.38 9.31
CA LYS A 165 3.95 -0.47 10.76
C LYS A 165 4.90 0.52 11.42
N GLU A 166 4.52 1.01 12.59
CA GLU A 166 5.40 1.84 13.42
C GLU A 166 6.77 1.18 13.58
N ILE A 167 7.83 1.97 13.41
CA ILE A 167 9.19 1.50 13.63
C ILE A 167 9.50 1.64 15.11
N ASN A 168 9.51 0.51 15.82
CA ASN A 168 9.81 0.39 17.24
C ASN A 168 10.55 -0.92 17.50
N GLU A 169 10.97 -1.18 18.75
CA GLU A 169 11.74 -2.38 19.10
C GLU A 169 11.00 -3.69 18.74
N LYS A 170 9.68 -3.72 18.93
CA LYS A 170 8.82 -4.88 18.63
C LYS A 170 8.84 -5.21 17.14
N THR A 171 8.56 -4.23 16.28
CA THR A 171 8.53 -4.45 14.83
C THR A 171 9.92 -4.68 14.25
N LEU A 172 10.95 -4.04 14.81
CA LEU A 172 12.34 -4.32 14.47
C LEU A 172 12.73 -5.77 14.82
N GLN A 173 12.38 -6.25 16.01
CA GLN A 173 12.70 -7.60 16.44
C GLN A 173 12.06 -8.66 15.53
N ASP A 174 10.77 -8.51 15.22
CA ASP A 174 10.04 -9.36 14.26
C ASP A 174 10.80 -9.43 12.91
N LEU A 175 11.16 -8.27 12.35
CA LEU A 175 11.88 -8.19 11.08
C LEU A 175 13.29 -8.78 11.14
N LYS A 176 14.03 -8.59 12.24
CA LYS A 176 15.36 -9.20 12.42
C LYS A 176 15.26 -10.71 12.42
N TYR A 177 14.24 -11.30 13.05
CA TYR A 177 14.07 -12.74 13.03
C TYR A 177 13.82 -13.29 11.62
N ILE A 178 12.86 -12.70 10.89
CA ILE A 178 12.53 -13.11 9.51
C ILE A 178 13.75 -12.93 8.60
N SER A 179 14.38 -11.75 8.65
CA SER A 179 15.53 -11.42 7.82
C SER A 179 16.70 -12.39 8.05
N ASN A 180 16.98 -12.74 9.31
CA ASN A 180 18.04 -13.69 9.64
C ASN A 180 17.72 -15.12 9.22
N LEU A 181 16.48 -15.58 9.43
CA LEU A 181 16.05 -16.94 9.10
C LEU A 181 16.05 -17.17 7.58
N PHE A 182 15.52 -16.22 6.81
CA PHE A 182 15.34 -16.34 5.36
C PHE A 182 16.42 -15.65 4.52
N ARG A 183 17.43 -15.05 5.16
CA ARG A 183 18.51 -14.30 4.48
C ARG A 183 17.99 -13.16 3.60
N LEU A 184 16.96 -12.47 4.10
CA LEU A 184 16.36 -11.30 3.46
C LEU A 184 16.99 -10.01 3.99
N GLU A 185 16.94 -8.95 3.18
CA GLU A 185 17.43 -7.64 3.61
C GLU A 185 16.42 -6.97 4.55
N LEU A 186 16.95 -6.41 5.65
CA LEU A 186 16.17 -5.53 6.51
C LEU A 186 15.87 -4.23 5.76
N PRO A 187 14.62 -3.73 5.75
CA PRO A 187 14.30 -2.46 5.11
C PRO A 187 15.14 -1.32 5.71
N ILE A 188 15.53 -0.36 4.87
CA ILE A 188 16.53 0.66 5.23
C ILE A 188 16.10 1.49 6.45
N GLU A 189 14.82 1.83 6.57
CA GLU A 189 14.31 2.59 7.70
C GLU A 189 14.40 1.82 9.03
N PHE A 190 14.32 0.49 8.98
CA PHE A 190 14.50 -0.37 10.15
C PHE A 190 15.98 -0.59 10.47
N LYS A 191 16.85 -0.64 9.45
CA LYS A 191 18.29 -0.67 9.64
C LYS A 191 18.80 0.60 10.33
N GLU A 192 18.36 1.77 9.87
CA GLU A 192 18.69 3.05 10.52
C GLU A 192 18.21 3.09 11.97
N TYR A 193 17.02 2.53 12.23
CA TYR A 193 16.51 2.44 13.59
C TYR A 193 17.35 1.50 14.46
N ASP A 194 17.72 0.31 13.98
CA ASP A 194 18.62 -0.62 14.67
C ASP A 194 19.96 0.05 15.00
N ASP A 195 20.58 0.73 14.02
CA ASP A 195 21.83 1.47 14.21
C ASP A 195 21.69 2.59 15.26
N SER A 196 20.52 3.25 15.30
CA SER A 196 20.21 4.31 16.27
C SER A 196 20.14 3.84 17.72
N LEU A 197 19.83 2.56 17.96
CA LEU A 197 19.79 1.99 19.32
C LEU A 197 21.19 1.88 19.95
N TYR A 198 22.24 1.79 19.13
CA TYR A 198 23.62 1.62 19.58
C TYR A 198 24.47 2.90 19.47
N SER A 199 23.97 3.93 18.76
CA SER A 199 24.70 5.17 18.52
C SER A 199 23.78 6.38 18.60
N GLN A 200 24.01 7.25 19.59
CA GLN A 200 23.32 8.56 19.67
C GLN A 200 23.53 9.42 18.42
N HIS A 201 24.65 9.23 17.71
CA HIS A 201 24.90 9.90 16.44
C HIS A 201 24.00 9.39 15.31
N ALA A 202 23.63 8.11 15.30
CA ALA A 202 22.78 7.53 14.25
C ALA A 202 21.34 8.07 14.29
N GLN A 203 20.83 8.45 15.48
CA GLN A 203 19.53 9.11 15.59
C GLN A 203 19.45 10.45 14.85
N LYS A 204 20.57 11.16 14.73
CA LYS A 204 20.68 12.43 13.97
C LYS A 204 20.56 12.24 12.45
N TYR A 205 20.87 11.05 11.94
CA TYR A 205 20.92 10.79 10.49
C TYR A 205 19.70 10.04 9.96
N ARG A 206 18.74 9.70 10.83
CA ARG A 206 17.50 9.02 10.44
C ARG A 206 16.76 9.84 9.39
N VAL A 207 16.33 9.19 8.32
CA VAL A 207 15.55 9.82 7.26
C VAL A 207 14.07 9.75 7.61
N LEU A 208 13.43 10.91 7.77
CA LEU A 208 12.01 11.00 8.15
C LEU A 208 11.21 11.72 7.07
N PRO A 209 9.90 11.41 6.89
CA PRO A 209 9.03 12.16 5.99
C PRO A 209 9.03 13.68 6.26
N SER A 210 9.19 14.09 7.53
CA SER A 210 9.27 15.51 7.93
C SER A 210 10.51 16.23 7.42
N ASP A 211 11.54 15.51 6.98
CA ASP A 211 12.74 16.10 6.39
C ASP A 211 12.48 16.58 4.95
N PHE A 212 11.36 16.16 4.36
CA PHE A 212 11.06 16.37 2.95
C PHE A 212 9.92 17.36 2.75
N GLU A 213 9.95 18.01 1.59
CA GLU A 213 8.89 18.87 1.09
C GLU A 213 8.70 18.65 -0.41
N LEU A 214 7.45 18.68 -0.86
CA LEU A 214 7.13 18.77 -2.28
C LEU A 214 6.84 20.23 -2.67
N ILE A 215 7.56 20.71 -3.67
CA ILE A 215 7.50 22.11 -4.12
C ILE A 215 6.97 22.17 -5.54
N GLU A 216 5.91 22.95 -5.73
CA GLU A 216 5.41 23.31 -7.06
C GLU A 216 6.36 24.29 -7.75
N PRO A 217 6.72 24.07 -9.03
CA PRO A 217 7.50 25.03 -9.79
C PRO A 217 6.80 26.39 -9.91
N LYS A 218 7.43 27.46 -9.41
CA LYS A 218 6.89 28.83 -9.49
C LYS A 218 7.66 29.73 -10.44
N THR A 219 8.89 29.37 -10.76
CA THR A 219 9.80 30.13 -11.62
C THR A 219 10.32 29.28 -12.77
N GLY A 220 10.88 29.92 -13.80
CA GLY A 220 11.58 29.20 -14.87
C GLY A 220 12.73 28.34 -14.34
N HIS A 221 13.42 28.82 -13.30
CA HIS A 221 14.45 28.03 -12.61
C HIS A 221 13.88 26.74 -12.00
N ASP A 222 12.82 26.83 -11.18
CA ASP A 222 12.21 25.64 -10.58
C ASP A 222 11.73 24.65 -11.65
N TYR A 223 11.14 25.16 -12.73
CA TYR A 223 10.68 24.33 -13.83
C TYR A 223 11.83 23.60 -14.53
N SER A 224 12.93 24.31 -14.79
CA SER A 224 14.11 23.72 -15.40
C SER A 224 14.72 22.61 -14.53
N GLU A 225 14.76 22.80 -13.20
CA GLU A 225 15.16 21.76 -12.25
C GLU A 225 14.22 20.55 -12.31
N LEU A 226 12.91 20.77 -12.43
CA LEU A 226 11.94 19.67 -12.55
C LEU A 226 12.22 18.83 -13.79
N VAL A 227 12.44 19.49 -14.95
CA VAL A 227 12.76 18.80 -16.20
C VAL A 227 14.06 18.01 -16.08
N LEU A 228 15.11 18.62 -15.52
CA LEU A 228 16.42 17.98 -15.37
C LEU A 228 16.40 16.81 -14.37
N CYS A 229 15.66 16.90 -13.27
CA CYS A 229 15.54 15.79 -12.33
C CYS A 229 14.82 14.58 -12.94
N LEU A 230 13.83 14.82 -13.81
CA LEU A 230 13.01 13.78 -14.41
C LEU A 230 13.64 13.18 -15.68
N ALA A 231 14.39 13.99 -16.42
CA ALA A 231 15.07 13.56 -17.64
C ALA A 231 16.47 13.01 -17.35
N ASP A 232 16.88 11.99 -18.10
CA ASP A 232 18.27 11.51 -18.09
C ASP A 232 19.10 12.40 -19.03
N VAL A 233 19.53 13.56 -18.52
CA VAL A 233 20.23 14.59 -19.31
C VAL A 233 21.73 14.51 -19.05
N GLU A 234 22.50 14.44 -20.13
CA GLU A 234 23.97 14.48 -20.07
C GLU A 234 24.46 15.81 -19.50
N GLN A 235 25.48 15.77 -18.62
CA GLN A 235 26.00 16.97 -17.94
C GLN A 235 26.47 18.05 -18.92
N GLN A 236 26.93 17.66 -20.11
CA GLN A 236 27.45 18.57 -21.13
C GLN A 236 26.38 19.49 -21.72
N ILE A 237 25.11 19.06 -21.75
CA ILE A 237 23.99 19.83 -22.31
C ILE A 237 23.03 20.36 -21.24
N ALA A 238 23.26 20.02 -19.97
CA ALA A 238 22.35 20.35 -18.87
C ALA A 238 22.10 21.86 -18.73
N GLU A 239 23.13 22.69 -18.94
CA GLU A 239 22.99 24.15 -18.85
C GLU A 239 22.16 24.73 -20.00
N ASP A 240 22.34 24.23 -21.21
CA ASP A 240 21.53 24.67 -22.36
C ASP A 240 20.06 24.24 -22.19
N VAL A 241 19.83 23.00 -21.74
CA VAL A 241 18.47 22.52 -21.41
C VAL A 241 17.86 23.38 -20.32
N ARG A 242 18.62 23.71 -19.27
CA ARG A 242 18.18 24.57 -18.17
C ARG A 242 17.66 25.91 -18.66
N GLN A 243 18.48 26.62 -19.44
CA GLN A 243 18.14 27.94 -19.95
C GLN A 243 16.93 27.90 -20.89
N ASN A 244 16.87 26.90 -21.78
CA ASN A 244 15.79 26.76 -22.75
C ASN A 244 14.44 26.44 -22.08
N GLU A 245 14.41 25.49 -21.14
CA GLU A 245 13.17 25.12 -20.44
C GLU A 245 12.70 26.23 -19.49
N ALA A 246 13.62 26.94 -18.83
CA ALA A 246 13.28 28.11 -18.01
C ALA A 246 12.62 29.21 -18.85
N ALA A 247 13.22 29.59 -19.97
CA ALA A 247 12.66 30.59 -20.88
C ALA A 247 11.30 30.16 -21.45
N ARG A 248 11.13 28.87 -21.77
CA ARG A 248 9.87 28.31 -22.25
C ARG A 248 8.76 28.43 -21.20
N PHE A 249 9.05 28.11 -19.94
CA PHE A 249 8.11 28.24 -18.83
C PHE A 249 7.72 29.69 -18.56
N GLU A 250 8.70 30.60 -18.48
CA GLU A 250 8.45 32.03 -18.25
C GLU A 250 7.61 32.65 -19.36
N LYS A 251 7.83 32.22 -20.61
CA LYS A 251 7.01 32.67 -21.74
C LYS A 251 5.55 32.24 -21.62
N VAL A 252 5.28 31.03 -21.13
CA VAL A 252 3.90 30.53 -20.94
C VAL A 252 3.21 31.27 -19.79
N PHE A 253 3.94 31.56 -18.70
CA PHE A 253 3.40 32.16 -17.49
C PHE A 253 3.76 33.65 -17.31
N MET A 254 4.02 34.35 -18.41
CA MET A 254 4.41 35.76 -18.38
C MET A 254 3.32 36.67 -17.76
N GLU A 255 2.05 36.32 -17.97
CA GLU A 255 0.88 37.14 -17.57
C GLU A 255 -0.02 36.46 -16.52
N THR A 256 0.27 35.21 -16.16
CA THR A 256 -0.56 34.41 -15.27
C THR A 256 0.30 33.63 -14.29
N ALA A 257 -0.21 33.41 -13.08
CA ALA A 257 0.46 32.51 -12.13
C ALA A 257 0.62 31.09 -12.73
N PRO A 258 1.72 30.39 -12.43
CA PRO A 258 1.90 28.99 -12.79
C PRO A 258 0.71 28.12 -12.41
N ASN A 259 0.29 27.28 -13.34
CA ASN A 259 -0.83 26.38 -13.14
C ASN A 259 -0.61 25.08 -13.96
N PRO A 260 -0.75 23.89 -13.36
CA PRO A 260 -0.47 22.63 -14.03
C PRO A 260 -1.40 22.30 -15.19
N LEU A 261 -2.67 22.75 -15.19
CA LEU A 261 -3.58 22.56 -16.32
C LEU A 261 -3.16 23.41 -17.52
N ILE A 262 -2.75 24.66 -17.27
CA ILE A 262 -2.22 25.54 -18.32
C ILE A 262 -0.89 24.98 -18.84
N ALA A 263 0.02 24.60 -17.95
CA ALA A 263 1.30 23.97 -18.32
C ALA A 263 1.07 22.75 -19.24
N ALA A 264 0.12 21.88 -18.86
CA ALA A 264 -0.25 20.74 -19.66
C ALA A 264 -0.79 21.14 -21.04
N ASN A 265 -1.51 22.25 -21.21
CA ASN A 265 -1.97 22.68 -22.54
C ASN A 265 -0.84 23.17 -23.46
N PHE A 266 0.29 23.61 -22.90
CA PHE A 266 1.47 24.08 -23.64
C PHE A 266 2.59 23.03 -23.75
N ASP A 267 2.27 21.74 -23.55
CA ASP A 267 3.24 20.64 -23.58
C ASP A 267 4.39 20.79 -22.58
N LEU A 268 4.17 21.54 -21.49
CA LEU A 268 5.11 21.58 -20.38
C LEU A 268 4.89 20.34 -19.49
N ARG A 269 5.99 19.78 -18.97
CA ARG A 269 5.91 18.82 -17.86
C ARG A 269 5.15 19.43 -16.67
N THR A 270 4.46 18.59 -15.93
CA THR A 270 3.71 18.96 -14.72
C THR A 270 4.16 18.05 -13.60
N GLY A 271 4.38 18.62 -12.42
CA GLY A 271 4.91 17.84 -11.31
C GLY A 271 5.42 18.69 -10.17
N LEU A 272 6.07 18.01 -9.23
CA LEU A 272 6.58 18.59 -8.00
C LEU A 272 8.06 18.22 -7.82
N LEU A 273 8.84 19.17 -7.35
CA LEU A 273 10.21 18.95 -6.90
C LEU A 273 10.20 18.34 -5.50
N LEU A 274 11.06 17.36 -5.24
CA LEU A 274 11.27 16.81 -3.91
C LEU A 274 12.53 17.43 -3.31
N LYS A 275 12.36 18.20 -2.24
CA LYS A 275 13.49 18.72 -1.45
C LYS A 275 13.63 17.98 -0.14
N ARG A 276 14.87 17.89 0.34
CA ARG A 276 15.20 17.48 1.72
C ARG A 276 16.10 18.53 2.32
N ASN A 277 15.69 19.17 3.43
CA ASN A 277 16.46 20.24 4.06
C ASN A 277 16.98 21.30 3.06
N ASP A 278 16.09 21.84 2.21
CA ASP A 278 16.37 22.78 1.12
C ASP A 278 17.21 22.27 -0.07
N GLU A 279 17.74 21.05 -0.01
CA GLU A 279 18.45 20.44 -1.14
C GLU A 279 17.49 19.69 -2.06
N LEU A 280 17.64 19.87 -3.37
CA LEU A 280 16.86 19.13 -4.37
C LEU A 280 17.37 17.69 -4.49
N VAL A 281 16.48 16.73 -4.22
CA VAL A 281 16.85 15.30 -4.14
C VAL A 281 16.03 14.40 -5.08
N GLY A 282 15.02 14.97 -5.74
CA GLY A 282 14.15 14.21 -6.63
C GLY A 282 13.01 15.03 -7.20
N ALA A 283 12.09 14.35 -7.89
CA ALA A 283 10.91 14.94 -8.47
C ALA A 283 9.84 13.87 -8.73
N ILE A 284 8.59 14.29 -8.85
CA ILE A 284 7.47 13.48 -9.33
C ILE A 284 6.81 14.18 -10.52
N GLU A 285 6.63 13.46 -11.61
CA GLU A 285 5.84 13.92 -12.76
C GLU A 285 4.41 13.38 -12.64
N LEU A 286 3.43 14.28 -12.58
CA LEU A 286 2.02 13.94 -12.62
C LEU A 286 1.21 15.08 -13.25
N GLY A 287 0.15 14.74 -13.97
CA GLY A 287 -0.66 15.74 -14.68
C GLY A 287 -1.92 15.17 -15.32
N PRO A 288 -2.76 16.03 -15.91
CA PRO A 288 -4.00 15.62 -16.54
C PRO A 288 -3.73 14.66 -17.72
N VAL A 289 -4.56 13.63 -17.84
CA VAL A 289 -4.52 12.68 -18.96
C VAL A 289 -5.17 13.34 -20.18
N ARG A 290 -4.41 13.49 -21.26
CA ARG A 290 -4.93 13.95 -22.56
C ARG A 290 -5.51 12.78 -23.35
N SER A 291 -6.66 12.25 -22.95
CA SER A 291 -7.36 11.21 -23.70
C SER A 291 -8.63 11.75 -24.32
N ALA A 292 -8.89 11.42 -25.59
CA ALA A 292 -10.16 11.71 -26.27
C ALA A 292 -11.35 10.87 -25.75
N LEU A 293 -11.10 9.93 -24.82
CA LEU A 293 -12.10 9.03 -24.26
C LEU A 293 -12.66 9.48 -22.89
N THR A 294 -12.24 10.63 -22.36
CA THR A 294 -12.86 11.19 -21.14
C THR A 294 -14.31 11.57 -21.42
N GLY A 295 -15.24 11.18 -20.55
CA GLY A 295 -16.65 11.57 -20.68
C GLY A 295 -16.80 13.10 -20.64
N ALA A 296 -17.86 13.62 -21.27
CA ALA A 296 -18.17 15.05 -21.23
C ALA A 296 -18.25 15.55 -19.76
N GLY A 297 -17.42 16.52 -19.38
CA GLY A 297 -17.34 17.05 -18.02
C GLY A 297 -16.28 16.39 -17.10
N GLU A 298 -15.50 15.44 -17.62
CA GLU A 298 -14.35 14.81 -16.93
C GLU A 298 -12.98 15.26 -17.49
N GLU A 299 -12.98 16.15 -18.50
CA GLU A 299 -11.76 16.71 -19.08
C GLU A 299 -10.91 17.39 -17.99
N GLY A 300 -9.65 16.97 -17.87
CA GLY A 300 -8.70 17.50 -16.89
C GLY A 300 -8.91 17.03 -15.44
N LYS A 301 -9.92 16.20 -15.14
CA LYS A 301 -10.17 15.68 -13.77
C LYS A 301 -9.43 14.38 -13.46
N ILE A 302 -9.10 13.60 -14.49
CA ILE A 302 -8.31 12.38 -14.37
C ILE A 302 -6.85 12.72 -14.61
N TRP A 303 -6.03 12.50 -13.59
CA TRP A 303 -4.60 12.73 -13.63
C TRP A 303 -3.84 11.42 -13.61
N GLN A 304 -2.61 11.43 -14.14
CA GLN A 304 -1.72 10.29 -14.14
C GLN A 304 -0.39 10.65 -13.52
N ILE A 305 0.07 9.83 -12.58
CA ILE A 305 1.46 9.77 -12.14
C ILE A 305 2.23 9.05 -13.25
N LYS A 306 3.23 9.72 -13.80
CA LYS A 306 3.98 9.26 -14.96
C LYS A 306 5.34 8.69 -14.59
N GLN A 307 6.03 9.33 -13.64
CA GLN A 307 7.33 8.90 -13.16
C GLN A 307 7.68 9.55 -11.82
N ILE A 308 8.52 8.86 -11.05
CA ILE A 308 9.06 9.36 -9.78
C ILE A 308 10.57 9.13 -9.72
N ARG A 309 11.31 10.16 -9.30
CA ARG A 309 12.75 10.12 -9.06
C ARG A 309 13.01 10.49 -7.61
N MET A 310 13.65 9.59 -6.86
CA MET A 310 13.98 9.78 -5.43
C MET A 310 15.50 9.75 -5.14
N GLY A 311 16.32 9.61 -6.18
CA GLY A 311 17.77 9.47 -6.04
C GLY A 311 18.16 8.37 -5.05
N GLN A 312 19.00 8.71 -4.07
CA GLN A 312 19.45 7.81 -3.00
C GLN A 312 18.31 7.32 -2.07
N PHE A 313 17.15 7.97 -2.10
CA PHE A 313 16.01 7.63 -1.24
C PHE A 313 15.06 6.59 -1.85
N ALA A 314 15.37 6.02 -3.01
CA ALA A 314 14.54 5.01 -3.67
C ALA A 314 14.32 3.72 -2.85
N GLY A 315 15.12 3.48 -1.80
CA GLY A 315 14.91 2.37 -0.87
C GLY A 315 13.88 2.63 0.23
N TYR A 316 13.46 3.89 0.42
CA TYR A 316 12.64 4.31 1.56
C TYR A 316 11.15 4.26 1.21
N ALA A 317 10.48 3.19 1.64
CA ALA A 317 9.05 2.99 1.42
C ALA A 317 8.21 4.13 2.02
N ARG A 318 8.59 4.63 3.20
CA ARG A 318 7.85 5.72 3.87
C ARG A 318 7.97 7.06 3.16
N ILE A 319 9.15 7.36 2.59
CA ILE A 319 9.34 8.59 1.81
C ILE A 319 8.57 8.50 0.49
N PHE A 320 8.56 7.34 -0.15
CA PHE A 320 7.73 7.12 -1.33
C PHE A 320 6.23 7.38 -1.03
N GLN A 321 5.69 6.76 0.02
CA GLN A 321 4.29 6.96 0.39
C GLN A 321 3.97 8.41 0.72
N TYR A 322 4.89 9.12 1.39
CA TYR A 322 4.78 10.55 1.64
C TYR A 322 4.65 11.34 0.33
N ILE A 323 5.54 11.10 -0.64
CA ILE A 323 5.51 11.76 -1.95
C ILE A 323 4.16 11.56 -2.63
N ILE A 324 3.66 10.31 -2.70
CA ILE A 324 2.38 10.05 -3.37
C ILE A 324 1.23 10.73 -2.63
N LYS A 325 1.21 10.70 -1.29
CA LYS A 325 0.15 11.34 -0.48
C LYS A 325 0.12 12.85 -0.69
N GLU A 326 1.27 13.52 -0.64
CA GLU A 326 1.34 14.97 -0.85
C GLU A 326 1.05 15.35 -2.31
N ALA A 327 1.56 14.59 -3.29
CA ALA A 327 1.23 14.80 -4.70
C ALA A 327 -0.27 14.58 -4.99
N SER A 328 -0.91 13.64 -4.27
CA SER A 328 -2.36 13.43 -4.36
C SER A 328 -3.15 14.63 -3.87
N LYS A 329 -2.76 15.22 -2.75
CA LYS A 329 -3.38 16.45 -2.23
C LYS A 329 -3.19 17.62 -3.19
N TRP A 330 -1.98 17.78 -3.74
CA TRP A 330 -1.68 18.81 -4.72
C TRP A 330 -2.54 18.67 -5.98
N ALA A 331 -2.62 17.47 -6.56
CA ALA A 331 -3.47 17.20 -7.72
C ALA A 331 -4.95 17.51 -7.42
N CYS A 332 -5.45 17.11 -6.24
CA CYS A 332 -6.80 17.44 -5.79
C CYS A 332 -7.04 18.96 -5.73
N GLY A 333 -6.08 19.72 -5.17
CA GLY A 333 -6.11 21.18 -5.12
C GLY A 333 -6.14 21.86 -6.49
N HIS A 334 -5.73 21.16 -7.55
CA HIS A 334 -5.80 21.61 -8.95
C HIS A 334 -6.95 20.96 -9.75
N GLY A 335 -7.92 20.35 -9.08
CA GLY A 335 -9.17 19.87 -9.69
C GLY A 335 -9.15 18.41 -10.15
N ALA A 336 -8.12 17.63 -9.79
CA ALA A 336 -8.14 16.19 -10.02
C ALA A 336 -9.09 15.50 -9.04
N ASN A 337 -9.97 14.63 -9.53
CA ASN A 337 -10.80 13.76 -8.68
C ASN A 337 -10.36 12.28 -8.75
N GLN A 338 -9.41 11.98 -9.62
CA GLN A 338 -8.86 10.65 -9.79
C GLN A 338 -7.39 10.72 -10.19
N LEU A 339 -6.57 9.89 -9.56
CA LEU A 339 -5.20 9.61 -9.98
C LEU A 339 -5.09 8.21 -10.56
N ARG A 340 -4.31 8.08 -11.63
CA ARG A 340 -3.94 6.82 -12.27
C ARG A 340 -2.42 6.66 -12.21
N VAL A 341 -1.96 5.42 -12.16
CA VAL A 341 -0.54 5.09 -12.28
C VAL A 341 -0.39 3.72 -12.93
N ALA A 342 0.67 3.53 -13.71
CA ALA A 342 1.10 2.22 -14.18
C ALA A 342 2.41 1.87 -13.48
N PRO A 343 2.39 1.23 -12.29
CA PRO A 343 3.56 1.13 -11.39
C PRO A 343 4.78 0.43 -12.00
N LEU A 344 4.57 -0.36 -13.05
CA LEU A 344 5.61 -1.10 -13.76
C LEU A 344 6.31 -0.25 -14.83
N ASP A 345 5.68 0.84 -15.26
CA ASP A 345 6.23 1.81 -16.23
C ASP A 345 6.81 3.06 -15.51
N ASP A 346 6.59 3.18 -14.20
CA ASP A 346 6.66 4.43 -13.42
C ASP A 346 7.97 4.61 -12.62
N ILE A 347 8.87 3.62 -12.60
CA ILE A 347 10.08 3.70 -11.77
C ILE A 347 11.33 3.43 -12.59
N SER A 348 12.15 4.46 -12.73
CA SER A 348 13.58 4.27 -12.94
C SER A 348 14.19 3.69 -11.65
N THR A 349 14.05 2.40 -11.41
CA THR A 349 14.65 1.74 -10.23
C THR A 349 16.12 1.42 -10.50
N ASN A 350 17.00 1.87 -9.61
CA ASN A 350 18.32 1.22 -9.40
C ASN A 350 18.21 -0.07 -8.57
N ARG A 351 17.00 -0.46 -8.13
CA ARG A 351 16.76 -1.71 -7.40
C ARG A 351 16.52 -2.83 -8.42
N PRO A 352 17.22 -3.98 -8.35
CA PRO A 352 16.90 -5.13 -9.17
C PRO A 352 15.48 -5.59 -8.84
N ALA A 353 14.69 -5.95 -9.86
CA ALA A 353 13.41 -6.61 -9.66
C ALA A 353 13.62 -7.80 -8.72
N HIS A 354 12.78 -7.91 -7.68
CA HIS A 354 12.94 -8.95 -6.66
C HIS A 354 12.83 -10.38 -7.23
N LEU A 355 12.39 -10.56 -8.49
CA LEU A 355 12.35 -11.84 -9.21
C LEU A 355 12.81 -11.69 -10.67
N LYS A 356 13.47 -12.73 -11.21
CA LYS A 356 14.11 -12.76 -12.55
C LYS A 356 13.16 -12.94 -13.73
N GLU A 357 11.87 -13.22 -13.49
CA GLU A 357 10.87 -13.41 -14.55
C GLU A 357 9.69 -12.47 -14.36
N TYR A 358 9.34 -11.74 -15.42
CA TYR A 358 8.18 -10.86 -15.49
C TYR A 358 6.92 -11.71 -15.67
N ASP A 359 6.24 -12.00 -14.56
CA ASP A 359 4.84 -12.38 -14.58
C ASP A 359 3.98 -11.11 -14.47
N PHE A 360 2.84 -11.06 -15.15
CA PHE A 360 1.85 -9.96 -15.15
C PHE A 360 1.30 -9.63 -13.74
N ALA A 361 1.80 -10.31 -12.70
CA ALA A 361 1.34 -10.28 -11.34
C ALA A 361 2.34 -9.69 -10.31
N HIS A 362 3.52 -9.12 -10.68
CA HIS A 362 4.52 -8.63 -9.69
C HIS A 362 5.11 -7.24 -10.04
N ILE A 363 4.98 -6.20 -9.20
CA ILE A 363 5.64 -5.77 -7.92
C ILE A 363 6.97 -5.02 -8.15
N GLY A 364 6.82 -3.71 -8.39
CA GLY A 364 7.56 -2.63 -7.73
C GLY A 364 6.63 -1.94 -6.72
N TYR A 365 6.68 -0.62 -6.53
CA TYR A 365 5.81 0.17 -5.64
C TYR A 365 4.27 -0.05 -5.78
N ALA A 366 3.78 -0.95 -6.63
CA ALA A 366 2.38 -1.35 -6.71
C ALA A 366 1.77 -1.67 -5.34
N THR A 367 2.44 -2.46 -4.49
CA THR A 367 1.95 -2.73 -3.12
C THR A 367 1.89 -1.47 -2.28
N LYS A 368 2.86 -0.56 -2.44
CA LYS A 368 2.88 0.74 -1.74
C LYS A 368 1.79 1.68 -2.21
N TYR A 369 1.45 1.66 -3.50
CA TYR A 369 0.29 2.37 -4.04
C TYR A 369 -1.01 1.81 -3.47
N GLU A 370 -1.16 0.48 -3.44
CA GLU A 370 -2.36 -0.16 -2.90
C GLU A 370 -2.56 0.14 -1.41
N GLN A 371 -1.47 0.07 -0.64
CA GLN A 371 -1.41 0.43 0.77
C GLN A 371 -1.91 1.86 1.06
N ILE A 372 -1.73 2.79 0.14
CA ILE A 372 -2.22 4.18 0.27
C ILE A 372 -3.53 4.42 -0.51
N GLY A 373 -4.26 3.36 -0.86
CA GLY A 373 -5.63 3.42 -1.35
C GLY A 373 -5.78 3.43 -2.88
N PHE A 374 -4.74 3.10 -3.64
CA PHE A 374 -4.90 2.84 -5.08
C PHE A 374 -5.47 1.43 -5.30
N GLU A 375 -6.29 1.28 -6.35
CA GLU A 375 -6.93 0.03 -6.72
C GLU A 375 -6.71 -0.25 -8.21
N PRO A 376 -6.41 -1.48 -8.62
CA PRO A 376 -6.38 -1.88 -10.02
C PRO A 376 -7.65 -1.48 -10.79
N LEU A 377 -7.44 -0.80 -11.91
CA LEU A 377 -8.50 -0.46 -12.86
C LEU A 377 -9.04 -1.74 -13.49
N THR A 378 -10.35 -1.97 -13.37
CA THR A 378 -11.03 -3.14 -13.94
C THR A 378 -11.59 -2.81 -15.32
N GLY A 379 -11.50 -3.75 -16.27
CA GLY A 379 -12.13 -3.62 -17.59
C GLY A 379 -11.30 -3.01 -18.73
N GLU A 380 -10.09 -2.48 -18.46
CA GLU A 380 -9.11 -2.18 -19.52
C GLU A 380 -8.32 -3.45 -19.89
N THR A 381 -7.87 -3.57 -21.15
CA THR A 381 -7.18 -4.74 -21.69
C THR A 381 -6.05 -5.23 -20.78
N LEU A 382 -6.06 -6.54 -20.49
CA LEU A 382 -5.20 -7.34 -19.59
C LEU A 382 -3.66 -7.25 -19.80
N GLN A 383 -3.16 -6.31 -20.61
CA GLN A 383 -1.73 -6.23 -20.95
C GLN A 383 -0.91 -5.39 -19.96
N ARG A 384 -1.51 -4.48 -19.17
CA ARG A 384 -0.78 -3.65 -18.21
C ARG A 384 -1.56 -3.42 -16.92
N LEU A 385 -0.90 -3.52 -15.77
CA LEU A 385 -1.47 -3.17 -14.46
C LEU A 385 -1.54 -1.65 -14.34
N VAL A 386 -2.76 -1.10 -14.32
CA VAL A 386 -3.02 0.30 -14.00
C VAL A 386 -3.72 0.36 -12.65
N LEU A 387 -3.20 1.14 -11.72
CA LEU A 387 -3.83 1.42 -10.44
C LEU A 387 -4.49 2.80 -10.49
N VAL A 388 -5.62 2.96 -9.81
CA VAL A 388 -6.39 4.18 -9.73
C VAL A 388 -6.79 4.49 -8.30
N LYS A 389 -6.77 5.76 -7.93
CA LYS A 389 -7.25 6.24 -6.64
C LYS A 389 -8.24 7.36 -6.88
N ARG A 390 -9.42 7.26 -6.28
CA ARG A 390 -10.34 8.40 -6.20
C ARG A 390 -9.83 9.36 -5.14
N LEU A 391 -9.78 10.64 -5.50
CA LEU A 391 -9.46 11.72 -4.60
C LEU A 391 -10.80 12.26 -4.13
N ASP A 392 -11.26 11.76 -2.98
CA ASP A 392 -12.43 12.34 -2.31
C ASP A 392 -12.04 13.73 -1.78
N GLU A 393 -12.94 14.70 -1.91
CA GLU A 393 -12.73 16.10 -1.49
C GLU A 393 -12.48 16.27 0.01
#